data_AF-A0A2K3JEL5-F1
#
_entry.id   AF-A0A2K3JEL5-F1
#
_cell.length_a   1.000
_cell.length_b   1.000
_cell.length_c   1.000
_cell.angle_alpha   90.00
_cell.angle_beta   90.00
_cell.angle_gamma   90.00
#
_symmetry.space_group_name_H-M   'P 1'
#
loop_
_entity.id
_entity.type
_entity.pdbx_description
1 polymer ?
#
loop_
_entity_poly.entity_id
_entity_poly.type
_entity_poly.pdbx_seq_one_letter_code
_entity_poly.pdbx_strand_id
1 'polypeptide(L)'
;MEINGVPIDDTFAEAFSMHMNRTIITAYDEDWARTTALETTGFATSVIMTPSEAGIEYILKPDETPDGRPGVRVVFATGSKDGIREQLLARLGQCVLTSPTACAYDDTPDVAETYPVGKMIAMFGDGHQVKKGPIDGRTLWLLPRMSGTFVIQESFGRTKGVAGGNIIYFCKDVESGMRSGKAGVKAIEKVEGAYTPFPGGLVGSGSKPSSRYKALHASTNERYCPTMKGIVPDSFVPKDSDFVVEIVINGLTEKAVAEATKAAILEVCKHPGVIRISAGNFGGALGKYKIHLHELGL
;
A
#
# COMPACT_ATOMS: atom_id res chain seq x y z
N MET A 1 -2.77 -7.71 -26.78
CA MET A 1 -1.36 -7.46 -26.43
C MET A 1 -0.80 -8.69 -25.74
N GLU A 2 0.50 -8.95 -25.84
CA GLU A 2 1.16 -10.09 -25.19
C GLU A 2 2.57 -9.67 -24.71
N ILE A 3 2.96 -10.14 -23.53
CA ILE A 3 4.30 -9.91 -22.96
C ILE A 3 4.88 -11.26 -22.57
N ASN A 4 6.04 -11.62 -23.11
CA ASN A 4 6.72 -12.90 -22.83
C ASN A 4 5.83 -14.15 -23.00
N GLY A 5 4.96 -14.20 -24.01
CA GLY A 5 4.03 -15.34 -24.18
C GLY A 5 2.73 -15.22 -23.37
N VAL A 6 2.61 -14.22 -22.49
CA VAL A 6 1.46 -14.04 -21.61
C VAL A 6 0.49 -13.02 -22.21
N PRO A 7 -0.74 -13.41 -22.60
CA PRO A 7 -1.74 -12.47 -23.08
C PRO A 7 -2.17 -11.49 -21.98
N ILE A 8 -2.32 -10.23 -22.37
CA ILE A 8 -2.83 -9.14 -21.53
C ILE A 8 -4.22 -8.77 -22.05
N ASP A 9 -5.26 -8.91 -21.21
CA ASP A 9 -6.62 -8.52 -21.56
C ASP A 9 -6.69 -7.01 -21.87
N ASP A 10 -7.45 -6.63 -22.89
CA ASP A 10 -7.77 -5.22 -23.18
C ASP A 10 -8.84 -4.72 -22.22
N THR A 11 -8.39 -4.33 -21.03
CA THR A 11 -9.24 -3.91 -19.93
C THR A 11 -8.54 -2.86 -19.07
N PHE A 12 -9.19 -2.43 -17.99
CA PHE A 12 -8.66 -1.45 -17.06
C PHE A 12 -8.93 -1.83 -15.60
N ALA A 13 -8.05 -1.35 -14.71
CA ALA A 13 -8.30 -1.34 -13.27
C ALA A 13 -9.07 -0.08 -12.89
N GLU A 14 -10.13 -0.22 -12.09
CA GLU A 14 -10.93 0.91 -11.61
C GLU A 14 -10.55 1.29 -10.19
N ALA A 15 -10.07 2.53 -10.02
CA ALA A 15 -9.48 3.02 -8.78
C ALA A 15 -10.17 4.29 -8.25
N PHE A 16 -9.93 4.59 -6.97
CA PHE A 16 -10.68 5.55 -6.16
C PHE A 16 -9.76 6.61 -5.56
N SER A 17 -10.31 7.79 -5.27
CA SER A 17 -9.56 8.82 -4.55
C SER A 17 -9.53 8.52 -3.06
N MET A 18 -8.35 8.59 -2.45
CA MET A 18 -8.15 8.43 -1.01
C MET A 18 -7.41 9.63 -0.43
N HIS A 19 -7.55 9.83 0.88
CA HIS A 19 -6.66 10.69 1.64
C HIS A 19 -5.43 9.90 2.01
N MET A 20 -4.22 10.47 1.84
CA MET A 20 -2.98 9.77 2.12
C MET A 20 -1.96 10.62 2.88
N ASN A 21 -1.09 9.96 3.63
CA ASN A 21 0.13 10.53 4.21
C ASN A 21 1.31 9.62 3.85
N ARG A 22 2.48 10.22 3.57
CA ARG A 22 3.76 9.50 3.46
C ARG A 22 4.63 9.86 4.65
N THR A 23 5.13 8.85 5.35
CA THR A 23 5.96 8.99 6.56
C THR A 23 7.27 8.22 6.37
N ILE A 24 8.37 8.83 6.79
CA ILE A 24 9.66 8.16 6.96
C ILE A 24 9.76 7.67 8.40
N ILE A 25 10.09 6.39 8.57
CA ILE A 25 10.46 5.78 9.85
C ILE A 25 11.93 5.40 9.78
N THR A 26 12.78 5.99 10.61
CA THR A 26 14.20 5.61 10.73
C THR A 26 14.44 4.80 11.98
N ALA A 27 15.45 3.94 12.00
CA ALA A 27 15.78 3.11 13.17
C ALA A 27 17.29 2.86 13.29
N TYR A 28 17.69 1.91 14.14
CA TYR A 28 19.10 1.56 14.34
C TYR A 28 19.75 0.96 13.09
N ASP A 29 19.05 0.03 12.44
CA ASP A 29 19.42 -0.57 11.16
C ASP A 29 18.18 -0.77 10.27
N GLU A 30 18.40 -1.27 9.05
CA GLU A 30 17.35 -1.54 8.07
C GLU A 30 16.32 -2.56 8.60
N ASP A 31 16.77 -3.61 9.28
CA ASP A 31 15.90 -4.66 9.80
C ASP A 31 14.96 -4.13 10.88
N TRP A 32 15.44 -3.28 11.79
CA TRP A 32 14.63 -2.62 12.80
C TRP A 32 13.69 -1.58 12.21
N ALA A 33 14.11 -0.83 11.19
CA ALA A 33 13.26 0.12 10.49
C ALA A 33 12.11 -0.61 9.79
N ARG A 34 12.43 -1.71 9.11
CA ARG A 34 11.45 -2.58 8.45
C ARG A 34 10.51 -3.27 9.44
N THR A 35 11.03 -3.78 10.56
CA THR A 35 10.22 -4.38 11.63
C THR A 35 9.21 -3.38 12.18
N THR A 36 9.66 -2.16 12.45
CA THR A 36 8.78 -1.07 12.92
C THR A 36 7.74 -0.71 11.86
N ALA A 37 8.15 -0.59 10.60
CA ALA A 37 7.26 -0.28 9.49
C ALA A 37 6.16 -1.35 9.34
N LEU A 38 6.52 -2.63 9.38
CA LEU A 38 5.56 -3.75 9.29
C LEU A 38 4.50 -3.70 10.39
N GLU A 39 4.90 -3.47 11.64
CA GLU A 39 3.96 -3.31 12.75
C GLU A 39 3.06 -2.09 12.54
N THR A 40 3.66 -0.96 12.14
CA THR A 40 2.95 0.31 11.92
C THR A 40 1.93 0.21 10.78
N THR A 41 2.21 -0.58 9.74
CA THR A 41 1.32 -0.81 8.59
C THR A 41 0.49 -2.09 8.71
N GLY A 42 0.57 -2.81 9.83
CA GLY A 42 -0.21 -4.02 10.08
C GLY A 42 -1.71 -3.74 10.26
N PHE A 43 -2.55 -4.76 10.06
CA PHE A 43 -4.02 -4.65 10.13
C PHE A 43 -4.56 -3.43 9.33
N ALA A 44 -4.11 -3.32 8.07
CA ALA A 44 -4.40 -2.17 7.22
C ALA A 44 -4.54 -2.57 5.74
N THR A 45 -5.31 -3.64 5.45
CA THR A 45 -5.40 -4.21 4.10
C THR A 45 -6.46 -3.56 3.23
N SER A 46 -7.62 -3.22 3.79
CA SER A 46 -8.74 -2.65 3.04
C SER A 46 -9.67 -1.86 3.94
N VAL A 47 -9.96 -0.61 3.56
CA VAL A 47 -10.87 0.26 4.32
C VAL A 47 -12.32 -0.21 4.36
N ILE A 48 -12.65 -1.33 3.70
CA ILE A 48 -13.92 -2.02 3.87
C ILE A 48 -14.12 -2.46 5.33
N MET A 49 -13.07 -2.97 6.00
CA MET A 49 -13.15 -3.41 7.40
C MET A 49 -11.85 -3.26 8.22
N THR A 50 -10.75 -2.78 7.64
CA THR A 50 -9.58 -2.34 8.42
C THR A 50 -9.62 -0.83 8.65
N PRO A 51 -9.00 -0.30 9.73
CA PRO A 51 -9.08 1.12 10.06
C PRO A 51 -8.42 2.05 9.03
N SER A 52 -7.51 1.51 8.22
CA SER A 52 -6.84 2.19 7.11
C SER A 52 -6.42 1.18 6.04
N GLU A 53 -5.93 1.69 4.92
CA GLU A 53 -5.01 0.97 4.03
C GLU A 53 -3.61 1.50 4.27
N ALA A 54 -2.63 0.64 4.50
CA ALA A 54 -1.25 1.08 4.73
C ALA A 54 -0.24 0.05 4.23
N GLY A 55 0.97 0.51 3.92
CA GLY A 55 2.05 -0.38 3.52
C GLY A 55 3.38 0.32 3.36
N ILE A 56 4.41 -0.50 3.17
CA ILE A 56 5.76 -0.05 2.85
C ILE A 56 5.80 0.37 1.39
N GLU A 57 6.31 1.57 1.14
CA GLU A 57 6.57 2.09 -0.19
C GLU A 57 8.00 1.73 -0.64
N TYR A 58 9.00 2.09 0.17
CA TYR A 58 10.41 2.02 -0.21
C TYR A 58 11.34 1.97 1.01
N ILE A 59 12.49 1.29 0.88
CA ILE A 59 13.56 1.29 1.89
C ILE A 59 14.55 2.41 1.57
N LEU A 60 14.87 3.26 2.55
CA LEU A 60 15.74 4.41 2.41
C LEU A 60 17.13 4.14 2.98
N LYS A 61 18.15 4.58 2.24
CA LYS A 61 19.53 4.66 2.71
C LYS A 61 19.70 5.84 3.69
N PRO A 62 20.74 5.80 4.53
CA PRO A 62 21.03 6.88 5.47
C PRO A 62 21.03 8.30 4.88
N ASP A 63 21.61 8.49 3.69
CA ASP A 63 21.71 9.77 2.99
C ASP A 63 20.38 10.30 2.42
N GLU A 64 19.33 9.47 2.42
CA GLU A 64 17.98 9.82 1.99
C GLU A 64 17.07 10.19 3.17
N THR A 65 17.56 10.13 4.41
CA THR A 65 16.77 10.33 5.63
C THR A 65 17.14 11.61 6.40
N PRO A 66 16.20 12.21 7.16
CA PRO A 66 16.47 13.45 7.87
C PRO A 66 17.51 13.37 9.00
N ASP A 67 17.77 12.17 9.54
CA ASP A 67 18.67 11.96 10.67
C ASP A 67 19.91 11.11 10.34
N GLY A 68 20.13 10.81 9.04
CA GLY A 68 21.31 10.08 8.59
C GLY A 68 21.32 8.62 9.00
N ARG A 69 20.16 8.00 9.24
CA ARG A 69 20.03 6.58 9.66
C ARG A 69 19.25 5.78 8.63
N PRO A 70 19.40 4.44 8.58
CA PRO A 70 18.54 3.60 7.74
C PRO A 70 17.06 3.83 8.05
N GLY A 71 16.22 3.85 7.01
CA GLY A 71 14.81 4.14 7.16
C GLY A 71 13.90 3.46 6.15
N VAL A 72 12.60 3.62 6.34
CA VAL A 72 11.55 3.08 5.48
C VAL A 72 10.49 4.16 5.26
N ARG A 73 10.07 4.35 4.00
CA ARG A 73 8.87 5.10 3.66
C ARG A 73 7.66 4.20 3.76
N VAL A 74 6.68 4.66 4.52
CA VAL A 74 5.36 4.04 4.63
C VAL A 74 4.29 5.02 4.20
N VAL A 75 3.20 4.48 3.64
CA VAL A 75 2.03 5.26 3.26
C VAL A 75 0.82 4.78 4.03
N PHE A 76 0.03 5.73 4.52
CA PHE A 76 -1.28 5.48 5.13
C PHE A 76 -2.37 6.11 4.28
N ALA A 77 -3.49 5.41 4.11
CA ALA A 77 -4.62 5.83 3.32
C ALA A 77 -5.96 5.59 4.05
N THR A 78 -6.87 6.56 3.98
CA THR A 78 -8.25 6.44 4.48
C THR A 78 -9.25 7.13 3.57
N GLY A 79 -10.52 6.75 3.68
CA GLY A 79 -11.62 7.36 2.93
C GLY A 79 -11.96 8.79 3.37
N SER A 80 -11.56 9.21 4.58
CA SER A 80 -11.83 10.53 5.15
C SER A 80 -10.57 11.26 5.60
N LYS A 81 -10.63 12.59 5.71
CA LYS A 81 -9.54 13.45 6.21
C LYS A 81 -9.21 13.15 7.68
N ASP A 82 -10.24 13.10 8.52
CA ASP A 82 -10.09 12.83 9.96
C ASP A 82 -9.52 11.43 10.21
N GLY A 83 -9.89 10.46 9.37
CA GLY A 83 -9.33 9.10 9.43
C GLY A 83 -7.80 9.09 9.27
N ILE A 84 -7.22 9.91 8.39
CA ILE A 84 -5.76 10.00 8.27
C ILE A 84 -5.15 10.49 9.58
N ARG A 85 -5.69 11.56 10.17
CA ARG A 85 -5.18 12.11 11.43
C ARG A 85 -5.24 11.07 12.55
N GLU A 86 -6.37 10.38 12.69
CA GLU A 86 -6.58 9.36 13.72
C GLU A 86 -5.62 8.17 13.54
N GLN A 87 -5.45 7.70 12.32
CA GLN A 87 -4.58 6.56 12.01
C GLN A 87 -3.11 6.90 12.17
N LEU A 88 -2.68 8.11 11.81
CA LEU A 88 -1.32 8.56 12.11
C LEU A 88 -1.06 8.64 13.61
N LEU A 89 -1.99 9.20 14.38
CA LEU A 89 -1.85 9.31 15.83
C LEU A 89 -1.75 7.93 16.49
N ALA A 90 -2.66 7.02 16.14
CA ALA A 90 -2.68 5.66 16.71
C ALA A 90 -1.44 4.86 16.30
N ARG A 91 -1.11 4.81 15.01
CA ARG A 91 -0.04 3.95 14.49
C ARG A 91 1.34 4.48 14.86
N LEU A 92 1.60 5.78 14.73
CA LEU A 92 2.88 6.34 15.15
C LEU A 92 3.03 6.29 16.68
N GLY A 93 1.94 6.51 17.44
CA GLY A 93 1.96 6.48 18.90
C GLY A 93 2.07 5.08 19.51
N GLN A 94 1.55 4.04 18.85
CA GLN A 94 1.53 2.67 19.40
C GLN A 94 2.54 1.73 18.76
N CYS A 95 3.07 2.06 17.57
CA CYS A 95 4.02 1.20 16.85
C CYS A 95 5.41 1.85 16.69
N VAL A 96 5.48 3.17 16.44
CA VAL A 96 6.77 3.85 16.20
C VAL A 96 7.38 4.39 17.50
N LEU A 97 6.58 5.08 18.33
CA LEU A 97 7.01 5.53 19.65
C LEU A 97 7.51 4.38 20.54
N THR A 98 6.84 3.23 20.46
CA THR A 98 7.13 2.04 21.26
C THR A 98 8.33 1.25 20.70
N SER A 99 8.67 1.41 19.42
CA SER A 99 9.83 0.76 18.81
C SER A 99 11.15 1.38 19.35
N PRO A 100 12.11 0.59 19.85
CA PRO A 100 13.19 1.06 20.72
C PRO A 100 14.03 2.21 20.17
N THR A 101 14.31 2.20 18.87
CA THR A 101 15.23 3.14 18.22
C THR A 101 14.55 4.01 17.18
N ALA A 102 13.24 3.82 16.97
CA ALA A 102 12.57 4.42 15.83
C ALA A 102 12.34 5.93 16.02
N CYS A 103 12.34 6.68 14.92
CA CYS A 103 11.93 8.07 14.82
C CYS A 103 10.97 8.23 13.64
N ALA A 104 10.14 9.29 13.62
CA ALA A 104 9.14 9.51 12.59
C ALA A 104 9.21 10.92 11.99
N TYR A 105 9.22 11.01 10.66
CA TYR A 105 9.29 12.26 9.91
C TYR A 105 8.25 12.27 8.79
N ASP A 106 7.62 13.42 8.57
CA ASP A 106 6.71 13.57 7.44
C ASP A 106 7.49 13.66 6.13
N ASP A 107 6.97 13.05 5.08
CA ASP A 107 7.53 13.12 3.74
C ASP A 107 6.42 13.22 2.69
N THR A 108 5.27 13.78 3.08
CA THR A 108 4.10 13.89 2.22
C THR A 108 4.33 14.93 1.11
N PRO A 109 4.23 14.58 -0.18
CA PRO A 109 4.30 15.55 -1.27
C PRO A 109 2.97 16.29 -1.44
N ASP A 110 3.03 17.47 -2.09
CA ASP A 110 1.85 18.28 -2.47
C ASP A 110 0.84 18.42 -1.32
N VAL A 111 1.34 18.84 -0.17
CA VAL A 111 0.59 18.86 1.09
C VAL A 111 -0.66 19.74 0.97
N ALA A 112 -1.83 19.10 1.03
CA ALA A 112 -3.12 19.78 1.00
C ALA A 112 -3.55 20.29 2.38
N GLU A 113 -3.06 19.65 3.44
CA GLU A 113 -3.41 19.94 4.84
C GLU A 113 -2.36 19.32 5.78
N THR A 114 -2.17 19.87 6.97
CA THR A 114 -1.25 19.31 7.97
C THR A 114 -1.95 19.05 9.31
N TYR A 115 -1.49 18.04 10.03
CA TYR A 115 -1.98 17.67 11.35
C TYR A 115 -0.82 17.68 12.37
N PRO A 116 -1.01 18.23 13.58
CA PRO A 116 0.05 18.32 14.60
C PRO A 116 0.26 16.98 15.34
N VAL A 117 0.41 15.89 14.60
CA VAL A 117 0.47 14.51 15.14
C VAL A 117 1.65 14.35 16.09
N GLY A 118 2.84 14.81 15.72
CA GLY A 118 4.01 14.69 16.58
C GLY A 118 3.90 15.52 17.86
N LYS A 119 3.29 16.71 17.79
CA LYS A 119 2.98 17.50 18.99
C LYS A 119 2.06 16.75 19.94
N MET A 120 1.02 16.09 19.42
CA MET A 120 0.07 15.32 20.23
C MET A 120 0.75 14.10 20.86
N ILE A 121 1.55 13.34 20.10
CA ILE A 121 2.31 12.19 20.62
C ILE A 121 3.34 12.64 21.67
N ALA A 122 4.02 13.77 21.46
CA ALA A 122 5.01 14.30 22.39
C ALA A 122 4.43 14.65 23.78
N MET A 123 3.11 14.84 23.91
CA MET A 123 2.48 15.01 25.23
C MET A 123 2.62 13.79 26.14
N PHE A 124 2.92 12.60 25.59
CA PHE A 124 3.29 11.42 26.38
C PHE A 124 4.51 11.66 27.28
N GLY A 125 5.30 12.70 27.03
CA GLY A 125 6.47 13.07 27.82
C GLY A 125 6.15 13.73 29.14
N ASP A 126 4.87 13.97 29.42
CA ASP A 126 4.37 14.50 30.69
C ASP A 126 5.11 15.77 31.16
N GLY A 127 5.40 16.67 30.21
CA GLY A 127 6.07 17.95 30.47
C GLY A 127 7.60 17.90 30.32
N HIS A 128 8.19 16.73 30.06
CA HIS A 128 9.62 16.55 29.85
C HIS A 128 10.06 16.57 28.38
N GLN A 129 9.11 16.62 27.44
CA GLN A 129 9.39 16.74 26.01
C GLN A 129 9.96 18.12 25.65
N VAL A 130 10.94 18.15 24.74
CA VAL A 130 11.59 19.38 24.28
C VAL A 130 11.27 19.62 22.82
N LYS A 131 10.82 20.83 22.49
CA LYS A 131 10.67 21.30 21.11
C LYS A 131 12.01 21.80 20.58
N LYS A 132 12.43 21.35 19.39
CA LYS A 132 13.62 21.85 18.69
C LYS A 132 13.30 22.23 17.24
N GLY A 133 14.08 23.17 16.72
CA GLY A 133 14.05 23.57 15.33
C GLY A 133 13.43 24.95 15.06
N PRO A 134 13.33 25.33 13.77
CA PRO A 134 13.51 24.46 12.61
C PRO A 134 14.95 23.96 12.42
N ILE A 135 15.14 22.67 12.15
CA ILE A 135 16.38 22.02 11.70
C ILE A 135 16.09 21.48 10.31
N ASP A 136 16.78 21.98 9.29
CA ASP A 136 16.53 21.65 7.88
C ASP A 136 15.04 21.76 7.49
N GLY A 137 14.40 22.83 7.95
CA GLY A 137 12.98 23.10 7.72
C GLY A 137 12.01 22.27 8.57
N ARG A 138 12.49 21.40 9.46
CA ARG A 138 11.67 20.54 10.32
C ARG A 138 11.64 21.02 11.76
N THR A 139 10.45 21.17 12.31
CA THR A 139 10.25 21.34 13.75
C THR A 139 10.07 19.97 14.39
N LEU A 140 10.89 19.65 15.39
CA LEU A 140 10.96 18.32 16.00
C LEU A 140 10.57 18.38 17.48
N TRP A 141 9.99 17.30 17.97
CA TRP A 141 9.81 17.01 19.38
C TRP A 141 10.76 15.90 19.81
N LEU A 142 11.48 16.14 20.90
CA LEU A 142 12.35 15.18 21.55
C LEU A 142 11.64 14.73 22.83
N LEU A 143 11.19 13.48 22.84
CA LEU A 143 10.41 12.88 23.89
C LEU A 143 11.27 11.87 24.67
N PRO A 144 11.47 12.01 25.98
CA PRO A 144 12.15 10.99 26.77
C PRO A 144 11.32 9.70 26.82
N ARG A 145 11.98 8.56 26.63
CA ARG A 145 11.43 7.19 26.77
C ARG A 145 12.50 6.27 27.37
N MET A 146 12.13 5.04 27.75
CA MET A 146 13.06 4.10 28.39
C MET A 146 14.34 3.84 27.57
N SER A 147 14.24 3.76 26.25
CA SER A 147 15.37 3.55 25.34
C SER A 147 16.12 4.82 24.95
N GLY A 148 15.87 5.95 25.63
CA GLY A 148 16.51 7.24 25.36
C GLY A 148 15.52 8.28 24.83
N THR A 149 15.79 8.86 23.67
CA THR A 149 14.94 9.92 23.10
C THR A 149 14.20 9.42 21.87
N PHE A 150 12.88 9.57 21.87
CA PHE A 150 12.07 9.48 20.66
C PHE A 150 12.03 10.83 19.95
N VAL A 151 12.34 10.85 18.65
CA VAL A 151 12.26 12.06 17.83
C VAL A 151 11.10 11.93 16.84
N ILE A 152 10.23 12.93 16.83
CA ILE A 152 9.10 13.01 15.90
C ILE A 152 8.92 14.43 15.37
N GLN A 153 8.65 14.56 14.07
CA GLN A 153 8.30 15.86 13.48
C GLN A 153 6.96 16.39 14.01
N GLU A 154 6.85 17.69 14.26
CA GLU A 154 5.66 18.33 14.84
C GLU A 154 4.38 18.05 14.04
N SER A 155 4.45 18.22 12.72
CA SER A 155 3.29 18.12 11.83
C SER A 155 3.52 17.13 10.69
N PHE A 156 2.45 16.40 10.35
CA PHE A 156 2.38 15.44 9.26
C PHE A 156 1.36 15.88 8.21
N GLY A 157 1.74 15.78 6.93
CA GLY A 157 0.94 16.24 5.82
C GLY A 157 -0.13 15.23 5.41
N ARG A 158 -1.14 15.73 4.70
CA ARG A 158 -2.14 14.94 4.00
C ARG A 158 -2.21 15.40 2.56
N THR A 159 -2.17 14.45 1.65
CA THR A 159 -2.44 14.67 0.23
C THR A 159 -3.67 13.88 -0.23
N LYS A 160 -4.00 13.97 -1.52
CA LYS A 160 -4.97 13.11 -2.20
C LYS A 160 -4.21 12.12 -3.07
N GLY A 161 -4.50 10.84 -2.91
CA GLY A 161 -3.92 9.76 -3.72
C GLY A 161 -4.98 8.92 -4.39
N VAL A 162 -4.52 7.80 -4.97
CA VAL A 162 -5.29 6.83 -5.73
C VAL A 162 -5.17 5.46 -5.08
N ALA A 163 -6.29 4.78 -4.82
CA ALA A 163 -6.31 3.44 -4.25
C ALA A 163 -7.13 2.47 -5.10
N GLY A 164 -6.74 1.20 -5.13
CA GLY A 164 -7.47 0.16 -5.87
C GLY A 164 -7.03 -0.03 -7.32
N GLY A 165 -5.91 0.55 -7.75
CA GLY A 165 -5.24 0.07 -8.96
C GLY A 165 -4.92 -1.41 -8.77
N ASN A 166 -5.05 -2.24 -9.80
CA ASN A 166 -4.87 -3.67 -9.62
C ASN A 166 -4.50 -4.40 -10.90
N ILE A 167 -3.91 -5.58 -10.72
CA ILE A 167 -3.86 -6.62 -11.75
C ILE A 167 -4.37 -7.92 -11.17
N ILE A 168 -5.04 -8.71 -12.01
CA ILE A 168 -5.46 -10.07 -11.70
C ILE A 168 -4.72 -10.98 -12.66
N TYR A 169 -3.98 -11.95 -12.14
CA TYR A 169 -3.20 -12.87 -12.96
C TYR A 169 -3.60 -14.31 -12.70
N PHE A 170 -3.74 -15.04 -13.79
CA PHE A 170 -4.20 -16.42 -13.82
C PHE A 170 -2.97 -17.31 -13.96
N CYS A 171 -2.83 -18.27 -13.06
CA CYS A 171 -1.69 -19.18 -13.02
C CYS A 171 -2.14 -20.62 -13.13
N LYS A 172 -1.26 -21.45 -13.67
CA LYS A 172 -1.44 -22.89 -13.74
C LYS A 172 -1.66 -23.49 -12.35
N ASP A 173 -0.84 -23.07 -11.38
CA ASP A 173 -0.84 -23.61 -10.02
C ASP A 173 -0.38 -22.56 -8.99
N VAL A 174 -0.43 -22.96 -7.71
CA VAL A 174 -0.06 -22.13 -6.55
C VAL A 174 1.41 -21.71 -6.60
N GLU A 175 2.31 -22.60 -7.03
CA GLU A 175 3.75 -22.31 -7.05
C GLU A 175 4.06 -21.19 -8.06
N SER A 176 3.52 -21.32 -9.28
CA SER A 176 3.64 -20.29 -10.31
C SER A 176 3.10 -18.96 -9.83
N GLY A 177 1.90 -18.93 -9.24
CA GLY A 177 1.29 -17.66 -8.82
C GLY A 177 1.98 -17.02 -7.61
N MET A 178 2.34 -17.79 -6.59
CA MET A 178 3.02 -17.23 -5.42
C MET A 178 4.44 -16.75 -5.75
N ARG A 179 5.14 -17.43 -6.65
CA ARG A 179 6.49 -17.02 -7.08
C ARG A 179 6.45 -15.76 -7.94
N SER A 180 5.57 -15.70 -8.95
CA SER A 180 5.44 -14.53 -9.82
C SER A 180 4.88 -13.33 -9.06
N GLY A 181 3.89 -13.53 -8.19
CA GLY A 181 3.33 -12.49 -7.34
C GLY A 181 4.34 -11.83 -6.42
N LYS A 182 5.14 -12.65 -5.70
CA LYS A 182 6.22 -12.12 -4.84
C LYS A 182 7.24 -11.32 -5.64
N ALA A 183 7.56 -11.72 -6.86
CA ALA A 183 8.45 -10.97 -7.74
C ALA A 183 7.81 -9.64 -8.18
N GLY A 184 6.52 -9.66 -8.57
CA GLY A 184 5.74 -8.47 -8.91
C GLY A 184 5.67 -7.45 -7.77
N VAL A 185 5.40 -7.90 -6.54
CA VAL A 185 5.41 -7.03 -5.35
C VAL A 185 6.78 -6.40 -5.12
N LYS A 186 7.87 -7.17 -5.23
CA LYS A 186 9.24 -6.64 -5.14
C LYS A 186 9.59 -5.65 -6.26
N ALA A 187 8.97 -5.78 -7.43
CA ALA A 187 9.13 -4.80 -8.51
C ALA A 187 8.36 -3.51 -8.19
N ILE A 188 7.17 -3.60 -7.61
CA ILE A 188 6.39 -2.45 -7.14
C ILE A 188 7.11 -1.69 -6.01
N GLU A 189 7.77 -2.40 -5.08
CA GLU A 189 8.59 -1.80 -4.01
C GLU A 189 9.77 -0.96 -4.55
N LYS A 190 10.00 -0.91 -5.87
CA LYS A 190 11.00 -0.04 -6.52
C LYS A 190 10.39 1.20 -7.17
N VAL A 191 9.07 1.35 -7.12
CA VAL A 191 8.34 2.46 -7.73
C VAL A 191 7.96 3.44 -6.63
N GLU A 192 8.60 4.62 -6.64
CA GLU A 192 8.31 5.65 -5.65
C GLU A 192 6.85 6.10 -5.70
N GLY A 193 6.26 6.27 -4.52
CA GLY A 193 4.89 6.72 -4.33
C GLY A 193 3.83 5.64 -4.54
N ALA A 194 4.19 4.36 -4.69
CA ALA A 194 3.24 3.25 -4.77
C ALA A 194 3.49 2.19 -3.69
N TYR A 195 2.45 1.49 -3.26
CA TYR A 195 2.56 0.41 -2.27
C TYR A 195 1.43 -0.62 -2.44
N THR A 196 1.60 -1.79 -1.83
CA THR A 196 0.60 -2.88 -1.84
C THR A 196 0.10 -3.15 -0.40
N PRO A 197 -1.17 -2.90 -0.07
CA PRO A 197 -1.66 -2.96 1.32
C PRO A 197 -1.97 -4.36 1.84
N PHE A 198 -2.13 -5.35 0.94
CA PHE A 198 -2.57 -6.69 1.30
C PHE A 198 -1.42 -7.56 1.85
N PRO A 199 -1.70 -8.71 2.50
CA PRO A 199 -0.67 -9.56 3.10
C PRO A 199 0.39 -10.00 2.08
N GLY A 200 1.63 -9.55 2.27
CA GLY A 200 2.72 -9.79 1.32
C GLY A 200 2.49 -9.18 -0.07
N GLY A 201 1.59 -8.19 -0.16
CA GLY A 201 1.18 -7.50 -1.39
C GLY A 201 0.19 -8.26 -2.27
N LEU A 202 -0.30 -9.43 -1.85
CA LEU A 202 -1.14 -10.31 -2.67
C LEU A 202 -2.54 -10.49 -2.09
N VAL A 203 -3.52 -10.58 -2.97
CA VAL A 203 -4.93 -10.79 -2.66
C VAL A 203 -5.36 -12.17 -3.15
N GLY A 204 -5.62 -13.07 -2.20
CA GLY A 204 -6.15 -14.41 -2.50
C GLY A 204 -7.68 -14.48 -2.51
N SER A 205 -8.39 -13.46 -2.02
CA SER A 205 -9.84 -13.53 -1.80
C SER A 205 -10.67 -13.08 -3.00
N GLY A 206 -10.29 -12.01 -3.70
CA GLY A 206 -11.04 -11.36 -4.78
C GLY A 206 -12.47 -10.96 -4.41
N SER A 207 -12.83 -9.68 -4.44
CA SER A 207 -14.16 -9.24 -3.99
C SER A 207 -14.99 -8.59 -5.09
N LYS A 208 -16.32 -8.63 -4.92
CA LYS A 208 -17.29 -7.84 -5.69
C LYS A 208 -18.15 -6.99 -4.74
N PRO A 209 -18.65 -5.82 -5.18
CA PRO A 209 -19.37 -4.86 -4.34
C PRO A 209 -20.85 -5.23 -4.22
N SER A 210 -21.14 -6.53 -4.09
CA SER A 210 -22.48 -7.07 -3.98
C SER A 210 -22.45 -8.38 -3.22
N SER A 211 -23.59 -8.77 -2.65
CA SER A 211 -23.75 -10.03 -1.93
C SER A 211 -25.18 -10.53 -2.03
N ARG A 212 -25.35 -11.85 -2.04
CA ARG A 212 -26.66 -12.49 -1.84
C ARG A 212 -27.16 -12.31 -0.40
N TYR A 213 -26.25 -12.12 0.54
CA TYR A 213 -26.54 -11.84 1.95
C TYR A 213 -26.63 -10.34 2.16
N LYS A 214 -27.84 -9.83 2.46
CA LYS A 214 -28.14 -8.40 2.58
C LYS A 214 -27.27 -7.62 3.58
N ALA A 215 -26.71 -8.31 4.57
CA ALA A 215 -25.86 -7.69 5.60
C ALA A 215 -24.41 -7.41 5.14
N LEU A 216 -24.00 -7.91 3.97
CA LEU A 216 -22.61 -7.79 3.50
C LEU A 216 -22.47 -6.76 2.37
N HIS A 217 -21.54 -5.82 2.54
CA HIS A 217 -21.20 -4.82 1.52
C HIS A 217 -20.33 -5.37 0.38
N ALA A 218 -19.56 -6.42 0.67
CA ALA A 218 -18.74 -7.12 -0.31
C ALA A 218 -18.86 -8.64 -0.12
N SER A 219 -18.67 -9.40 -1.21
CA SER A 219 -18.57 -10.86 -1.15
C SER A 219 -17.53 -11.36 -2.14
N THR A 220 -17.23 -12.67 -2.12
CA THR A 220 -16.32 -13.30 -3.09
C THR A 220 -16.75 -12.99 -4.52
N ASN A 221 -15.78 -12.77 -5.41
CA ASN A 221 -16.03 -12.65 -6.84
C ASN A 221 -15.92 -14.02 -7.51
N GLU A 222 -17.04 -14.73 -7.55
CA GLU A 222 -17.15 -16.11 -8.02
C GLU A 222 -16.66 -16.32 -9.46
N ARG A 223 -16.67 -15.26 -10.29
CA ARG A 223 -16.17 -15.31 -11.67
C ARG A 223 -14.66 -15.49 -11.76
N TYR A 224 -13.92 -15.18 -10.69
CA TYR A 224 -12.47 -15.36 -10.62
C TYR A 224 -12.07 -16.55 -9.73
N CYS A 225 -13.03 -17.35 -9.21
CA CYS A 225 -12.73 -18.47 -8.32
C CYS A 225 -12.43 -19.76 -9.10
N PRO A 226 -11.21 -20.33 -9.04
CA PRO A 226 -10.87 -21.55 -9.78
C PRO A 226 -11.72 -22.77 -9.42
N THR A 227 -12.14 -22.88 -8.17
CA THR A 227 -13.01 -23.96 -7.67
C THR A 227 -14.44 -23.89 -8.19
N MET A 228 -14.84 -22.76 -8.77
CA MET A 228 -16.19 -22.49 -9.27
C MET A 228 -16.26 -22.43 -10.81
N LYS A 229 -15.12 -22.53 -11.51
CA LYS A 229 -15.03 -22.29 -12.97
C LYS A 229 -15.91 -23.20 -13.83
N GLY A 230 -16.28 -24.38 -13.33
CA GLY A 230 -17.22 -25.31 -13.99
C GLY A 230 -18.70 -25.11 -13.66
N ILE A 231 -19.02 -24.29 -12.65
CA ILE A 231 -20.38 -24.06 -12.16
C ILE A 231 -20.86 -22.65 -12.53
N VAL A 232 -19.97 -21.65 -12.49
CA VAL A 232 -20.26 -20.25 -12.85
C VAL A 232 -20.22 -20.11 -14.37
N PRO A 233 -21.37 -19.88 -15.05
CA PRO A 233 -21.44 -19.92 -16.52
C PRO A 233 -20.57 -18.88 -17.22
N ASP A 234 -20.35 -17.74 -16.57
CA ASP A 234 -19.58 -16.58 -17.03
C ASP A 234 -18.26 -16.42 -16.26
N SER A 235 -17.65 -17.54 -15.88
CA SER A 235 -16.34 -17.57 -15.24
C SER A 235 -15.28 -16.94 -16.14
N PHE A 236 -14.46 -16.07 -15.55
CA PHE A 236 -13.26 -15.53 -16.18
C PHE A 236 -12.06 -16.46 -16.04
N VAL A 237 -12.09 -17.49 -15.18
CA VAL A 237 -10.95 -18.38 -14.99
C VAL A 237 -10.72 -19.28 -16.21
N PRO A 238 -9.53 -19.26 -16.85
CA PRO A 238 -9.17 -20.19 -17.93
C PRO A 238 -9.24 -21.65 -17.49
N LYS A 239 -9.49 -22.56 -18.44
CA LYS A 239 -9.64 -24.00 -18.15
C LYS A 239 -8.40 -24.58 -17.46
N ASP A 240 -7.23 -24.16 -17.88
CA ASP A 240 -5.90 -24.57 -17.45
C ASP A 240 -5.34 -23.78 -16.26
N SER A 241 -6.12 -22.86 -15.67
CA SER A 241 -5.73 -22.11 -14.48
C SER A 241 -6.37 -22.67 -13.21
N ASP A 242 -5.55 -23.09 -12.25
CA ASP A 242 -6.02 -23.57 -10.94
C ASP A 242 -5.73 -22.60 -9.80
N PHE A 243 -5.09 -21.47 -10.09
CA PHE A 243 -4.78 -20.44 -9.10
C PHE A 243 -4.90 -19.04 -9.70
N VAL A 244 -5.62 -18.17 -9.01
CA VAL A 244 -5.85 -16.78 -9.41
C VAL A 244 -5.50 -15.89 -8.24
N VAL A 245 -4.74 -14.84 -8.52
CA VAL A 245 -4.27 -13.90 -7.50
C VAL A 245 -4.40 -12.49 -8.06
N GLU A 246 -4.67 -11.57 -7.17
CA GLU A 246 -4.71 -10.15 -7.46
C GLU A 246 -3.57 -9.43 -6.72
N ILE A 247 -3.03 -8.38 -7.34
CA ILE A 247 -2.16 -7.40 -6.68
C ILE A 247 -2.94 -6.09 -6.67
N VAL A 248 -3.27 -5.59 -5.48
CA VAL A 248 -3.85 -4.25 -5.31
C VAL A 248 -2.73 -3.26 -5.02
N ILE A 249 -2.75 -2.14 -5.74
CA ILE A 249 -1.74 -1.09 -5.79
C ILE A 249 -2.42 0.23 -5.46
N ASN A 250 -1.92 0.84 -4.40
CA ASN A 250 -2.26 2.20 -4.02
C ASN A 250 -1.08 3.12 -4.31
N GLY A 251 -1.33 4.41 -4.48
CA GLY A 251 -0.25 5.37 -4.67
C GLY A 251 -0.64 6.82 -4.49
N LEU A 252 0.37 7.66 -4.31
CA LEU A 252 0.22 9.10 -4.09
C LEU A 252 -0.28 9.82 -5.35
N THR A 253 -0.06 9.24 -6.53
CA THR A 253 -0.55 9.76 -7.80
C THR A 253 -1.06 8.63 -8.70
N GLU A 254 -1.91 8.97 -9.66
CA GLU A 254 -2.35 8.04 -10.71
C GLU A 254 -1.15 7.51 -11.52
N LYS A 255 -0.17 8.38 -11.80
CA LYS A 255 1.06 8.00 -12.49
C LYS A 255 1.84 6.94 -11.71
N ALA A 256 2.01 7.11 -10.40
CA ALA A 256 2.71 6.12 -9.57
C ALA A 256 2.00 4.75 -9.59
N VAL A 257 0.66 4.75 -9.54
CA VAL A 257 -0.13 3.51 -9.67
C VAL A 257 0.05 2.88 -11.05
N ALA A 258 0.05 3.66 -12.12
CA ALA A 258 0.26 3.17 -13.48
C ALA A 258 1.67 2.57 -13.67
N GLU A 259 2.72 3.25 -13.21
CA GLU A 259 4.10 2.75 -13.27
C GLU A 259 4.30 1.48 -12.43
N ALA A 260 3.68 1.40 -11.25
CA ALA A 260 3.69 0.19 -10.42
C ALA A 260 2.93 -0.97 -11.09
N THR A 261 1.79 -0.68 -11.73
CA THR A 261 1.02 -1.65 -12.51
C THR A 261 1.87 -2.20 -13.66
N LYS A 262 2.53 -1.32 -14.41
CA LYS A 262 3.47 -1.68 -15.47
C LYS A 262 4.60 -2.57 -14.95
N ALA A 263 5.28 -2.15 -13.89
CA ALA A 263 6.39 -2.89 -13.29
C ALA A 263 5.96 -4.29 -12.86
N ALA A 264 4.77 -4.42 -12.24
CA ALA A 264 4.21 -5.69 -11.83
C ALA A 264 3.94 -6.61 -13.02
N ILE A 265 3.29 -6.11 -14.09
CA ILE A 265 2.99 -6.90 -15.30
C ILE A 265 4.28 -7.40 -15.95
N LEU A 266 5.23 -6.49 -16.19
CA LEU A 266 6.51 -6.83 -16.82
C LEU A 266 7.28 -7.88 -16.01
N GLU A 267 7.22 -7.84 -14.69
CA GLU A 267 7.89 -8.82 -13.84
C GLU A 267 7.14 -10.15 -13.77
N VAL A 268 5.83 -10.12 -13.50
CA VAL A 268 4.98 -11.34 -13.40
C VAL A 268 5.07 -12.16 -14.68
N CYS A 269 5.02 -11.51 -15.86
CA CYS A 269 5.09 -12.20 -17.15
C CYS A 269 6.44 -12.85 -17.45
N LYS A 270 7.51 -12.60 -16.68
CA LYS A 270 8.79 -13.34 -16.85
C LYS A 270 8.74 -14.76 -16.28
N HIS A 271 7.73 -15.06 -15.46
CA HIS A 271 7.66 -16.33 -14.74
C HIS A 271 6.83 -17.37 -15.48
N PRO A 272 7.32 -18.62 -15.65
CA PRO A 272 6.55 -19.68 -16.28
C PRO A 272 5.32 -20.07 -15.45
N GLY A 273 4.26 -20.46 -16.15
CA GLY A 273 2.98 -20.87 -15.59
C GLY A 273 2.03 -19.72 -15.29
N VAL A 274 2.38 -18.47 -15.63
CA VAL A 274 1.42 -17.38 -15.77
C VAL A 274 0.73 -17.54 -17.13
N ILE A 275 -0.60 -17.60 -17.11
CA ILE A 275 -1.44 -17.91 -18.27
C ILE A 275 -2.00 -16.64 -18.90
N ARG A 276 -2.37 -15.65 -18.07
CA ARG A 276 -3.02 -14.41 -18.52
C ARG A 276 -2.95 -13.32 -17.45
N ILE A 277 -2.90 -12.07 -17.88
CA ILE A 277 -3.11 -10.89 -17.03
C ILE A 277 -4.43 -10.20 -17.41
N SER A 278 -5.14 -9.74 -16.40
CA SER A 278 -6.35 -8.93 -16.48
C SER A 278 -6.36 -7.88 -15.38
N ALA A 279 -7.47 -7.17 -15.22
CA ALA A 279 -7.71 -6.24 -14.13
C ALA A 279 -9.18 -6.24 -13.71
N GLY A 280 -9.43 -5.93 -12.44
CA GLY A 280 -10.75 -5.77 -11.86
C GLY A 280 -11.28 -4.35 -12.04
N ASN A 281 -12.52 -4.24 -12.50
CA ASN A 281 -13.28 -3.00 -12.58
C ASN A 281 -14.78 -3.25 -12.30
N PHE A 282 -15.53 -2.15 -12.21
CA PHE A 282 -16.96 -2.10 -11.91
C PHE A 282 -17.74 -1.47 -13.07
N GLY A 283 -17.24 -1.64 -14.30
CA GLY A 283 -17.84 -1.06 -15.50
C GLY A 283 -17.58 0.44 -15.68
N GLY A 284 -16.67 1.03 -14.90
CA GLY A 284 -16.34 2.44 -14.95
C GLY A 284 -17.37 3.36 -14.29
N ALA A 285 -18.22 2.80 -13.43
CA ALA A 285 -19.35 3.50 -12.81
C ALA A 285 -19.07 3.96 -11.37
N LEU A 286 -18.04 3.44 -10.71
CA LEU A 286 -17.77 3.69 -9.29
C LEU A 286 -16.50 4.52 -9.07
N GLY A 287 -15.40 4.12 -9.69
CA GLY A 287 -14.09 4.72 -9.56
C GLY A 287 -13.88 5.85 -10.56
N LYS A 288 -13.19 6.89 -10.10
CA LYS A 288 -12.81 8.04 -10.93
C LYS A 288 -11.70 7.68 -11.92
N TYR A 289 -10.78 6.81 -11.48
CA TYR A 289 -9.55 6.51 -12.19
C TYR A 289 -9.68 5.20 -12.95
N LYS A 290 -9.18 5.16 -14.18
CA LYS A 290 -9.21 3.99 -15.06
C LYS A 290 -7.81 3.73 -15.58
N ILE A 291 -7.15 2.71 -15.03
CA ILE A 291 -5.79 2.35 -15.42
C ILE A 291 -5.88 1.29 -16.53
N HIS A 292 -5.88 1.74 -17.78
CA HIS A 292 -6.00 0.88 -18.96
C HIS A 292 -4.70 0.10 -19.18
N LEU A 293 -4.78 -1.24 -19.14
CA LEU A 293 -3.58 -2.09 -19.17
C LEU A 293 -2.77 -1.92 -20.47
N HIS A 294 -3.44 -1.74 -21.60
CA HIS A 294 -2.79 -1.59 -22.91
C HIS A 294 -2.23 -0.17 -23.14
N GLU A 295 -2.56 0.79 -22.27
CA GLU A 295 -2.08 2.18 -22.35
C GLU A 295 -0.86 2.44 -21.44
N LEU A 296 -0.38 1.41 -20.72
CA LEU A 296 0.77 1.50 -19.80
C LEU A 296 2.14 1.57 -20.52
N GLY A 297 2.16 1.44 -21.85
CA GLY A 297 3.39 1.34 -22.63
C GLY A 297 4.21 0.11 -22.23
N LEU A 298 3.54 -1.05 -22.12
CA LEU A 298 4.12 -2.37 -21.84
C LEU A 298 5.09 -2.84 -22.93
#